data_AF-A0A259CV73-F1
#
_entry.id   AF-A0A259CV73-F1
#
_cell.length_a   1.000
_cell.length_b   1.000
_cell.length_c   1.000
_cell.angle_alpha   90.00
_cell.angle_beta   90.00
_cell.angle_gamma   90.00
#
_symmetry.space_group_name_H-M   'P 1'
#
loop_
_entity.id
_entity.type
_entity.pdbx_description
1 polymer ?
#
loop_
_entity_poly.entity_id
_entity_poly.type
_entity_poly.pdbx_seq_one_letter_code
_entity_poly.pdbx_strand_id
1 'polypeptide(L)' 'DTLTDFATAEAHEVIDLSSVRGAHGFADLVSHHLTQVQGDAVITYGACSITLSGVLAASLNANDFLF' A
#
# COMPACT_ATOMS: atom_id res chain seq x y z
N ASP A 1 2.93 10.24 3.71
CA ASP A 1 1.51 10.66 3.58
C ASP A 1 0.59 9.70 4.32
N THR A 2 -0.61 10.15 4.67
CA THR A 2 -1.63 9.32 5.33
C THR A 2 -2.95 9.45 4.57
N LEU A 3 -3.53 8.32 4.18
CA LEU A 3 -4.85 8.19 3.57
C LEU A 3 -5.81 7.62 4.62
N THR A 4 -6.97 8.25 4.83
CA THR A 4 -7.91 7.89 5.90
C THR A 4 -9.21 7.27 5.41
N ASP A 5 -9.44 7.29 4.11
CA ASP A 5 -10.68 6.87 3.45
C ASP A 5 -10.47 5.77 2.41
N PHE A 6 -9.25 5.23 2.31
CA PHE A 6 -8.95 4.13 1.39
C PHE A 6 -9.74 2.87 1.73
N ALA A 7 -10.44 2.32 0.73
CA ALA A 7 -11.28 1.15 0.82
C ALA A 7 -10.90 0.11 -0.23
N THR A 8 -10.40 -1.05 0.23
CA THR A 8 -10.01 -2.19 -0.63
C THR A 8 -11.17 -2.83 -1.41
N ALA A 9 -12.41 -2.49 -1.06
CA ALA A 9 -13.60 -3.01 -1.72
C ALA A 9 -14.07 -2.11 -2.89
N GLU A 10 -13.56 -0.88 -2.99
CA GLU A 10 -13.97 0.09 -4.01
C GLU A 10 -13.04 -0.03 -5.22
N ALA A 11 -13.53 -0.59 -6.32
CA ALA A 11 -12.73 -0.91 -7.51
C ALA A 11 -12.08 0.32 -8.21
N HIS A 12 -12.38 1.54 -7.77
CA HIS A 12 -11.83 2.78 -8.32
C HIS A 12 -10.73 3.40 -7.46
N GLU A 13 -10.42 2.81 -6.31
CA GLU A 13 -9.33 3.27 -5.46
C GLU A 13 -8.08 2.43 -5.69
N VAL A 14 -7.08 3.05 -6.31
CA VAL A 14 -5.81 2.40 -6.65
C VAL A 14 -4.67 3.28 -6.18
N ILE A 15 -3.72 2.68 -5.48
CA ILE A 15 -2.48 3.34 -5.08
C ILE A 15 -1.49 3.21 -6.23
N ASP A 16 -1.20 4.33 -6.88
CA ASP A 16 -0.24 4.37 -7.97
C ASP A 16 1.21 4.43 -7.45
N LEU A 17 1.93 3.32 -7.64
CA LEU A 17 3.34 3.14 -7.32
C LEU A 17 4.21 3.04 -8.59
N SER A 18 3.66 3.32 -9.78
CA SER A 18 4.36 3.13 -11.07
C SER A 18 5.59 4.02 -11.26
N SER A 19 5.67 5.12 -10.52
CA SER A 19 6.82 6.02 -10.50
C SER A 19 7.84 5.67 -9.42
N VAL A 20 7.54 4.72 -8.53
CA VAL A 20 8.39 4.34 -7.40
C VAL A 20 9.46 3.35 -7.85
N ARG A 21 10.70 3.82 -7.91
CA ARG A 21 11.85 2.96 -8.23
C ARG A 21 12.02 1.86 -7.18
N GLY A 22 11.95 0.61 -7.63
CA GLY A 22 12.14 -0.57 -6.79
C GLY A 22 10.85 -1.25 -6.37
N ALA A 23 9.67 -0.72 -6.72
CA ALA A 23 8.42 -1.45 -6.55
C ALA A 23 8.30 -2.50 -7.67
N HIS A 24 8.45 -3.78 -7.35
CA HIS A 24 8.45 -4.89 -8.32
C HIS A 24 7.17 -5.72 -8.28
N GLY A 25 6.03 -5.05 -8.12
CA GLY A 25 4.73 -5.70 -8.04
C GLY A 25 4.32 -6.07 -6.61
N PHE A 26 3.13 -6.68 -6.50
CA PHE A 26 2.50 -6.92 -5.20
C PHE A 26 3.29 -7.88 -4.29
N ALA A 27 3.92 -8.92 -4.86
CA ALA A 27 4.71 -9.87 -4.08
C ALA A 27 5.94 -9.20 -3.43
N ASP A 28 6.58 -8.27 -4.14
CA ASP A 28 7.70 -7.47 -3.65
C ASP A 28 7.23 -6.47 -2.58
N LEU A 29 6.11 -5.78 -2.85
CA LEU A 29 5.47 -4.89 -1.88
C LEU A 29 5.21 -5.60 -0.54
N VAL A 30 4.54 -6.76 -0.56
CA VAL A 30 4.23 -7.54 0.64
C VAL A 30 5.49 -8.02 1.36
N SER A 31 6.53 -8.41 0.63
CA SER A 31 7.74 -9.00 1.21
C SER A 31 8.70 -7.96 1.81
N HIS A 32 8.69 -6.73 1.29
CA HIS A 32 9.76 -5.76 1.58
C HIS A 32 9.28 -4.37 1.95
N HIS A 33 8.06 -3.97 1.54
CA HIS A 33 7.63 -2.57 1.63
C HIS A 33 6.35 -2.37 2.44
N LEU A 34 5.58 -3.42 2.72
CA LEU A 34 4.31 -3.36 3.42
C LEU A 34 4.44 -3.90 4.84
N THR A 35 4.01 -3.12 5.83
CA THR A 35 3.98 -3.52 7.23
C THR A 35 2.65 -3.13 7.86
N GLN A 36 2.28 -3.81 8.95
CA GLN A 36 1.14 -3.42 9.78
C GLN A 36 1.64 -2.66 11.01
N VAL A 37 1.11 -1.46 11.26
CA VAL A 37 1.44 -0.65 12.44
C VAL A 37 0.15 -0.14 13.08
N GLN A 38 -0.13 -0.56 14.30
CA GLN A 38 -1.27 -0.07 15.11
C GLN A 38 -2.66 -0.08 14.42
N GLY A 39 -2.91 -1.03 13.51
CA GLY A 39 -4.17 -1.12 12.76
C GLY A 39 -4.15 -0.45 11.38
N ASP A 40 -3.04 0.20 11.03
CA ASP A 40 -2.83 0.80 9.72
C ASP A 40 -1.87 -0.04 8.88
N ALA A 41 -2.07 -0.05 7.56
CA ALA A 41 -1.12 -0.59 6.61
C ALA A 41 -0.14 0.52 6.23
N VAL A 42 1.16 0.27 6.40
CA VAL A 42 2.22 1.25 6.13
C VAL A 42 3.12 0.72 5.02
N ILE A 43 3.15 1.47 3.93
CA ILE A 43 3.98 1.22 2.76
C ILE A 43 5.22 2.11 2.85
N THR A 44 6.42 1.55 2.80
CA THR A 44 7.69 2.28 2.92
C THR A 44 8.60 2.05 1.72
N TYR A 45 9.02 3.14 1.08
CA TYR A 45 9.96 3.14 -0.04
C TYR A 45 11.09 4.14 0.22
N GLY A 46 12.30 3.63 0.45
CA GLY A 46 13.44 4.47 0.83
C GLY A 46 13.14 5.24 2.12
N ALA A 47 13.13 6.57 2.03
CA ALA A 47 12.81 7.46 3.14
C ALA A 47 11.33 7.93 3.17
N CYS A 48 10.53 7.54 2.18
CA CYS A 48 9.13 7.92 2.06
C CYS A 48 8.21 6.83 2.59
N SER A 49 7.06 7.23 3.15
CA SER A 49 6.02 6.30 3.57
C SER A 49 4.61 6.79 3.21
N ILE A 50 3.72 5.83 2.97
CA ILE A 50 2.28 6.01 2.83
C ILE A 50 1.60 5.16 3.90
N THR A 51 0.74 5.77 4.71
CA THR A 51 -0.07 5.09 5.72
C THR A 51 -1.51 5.02 5.25
N LEU A 52 -2.09 3.82 5.21
CA LEU A 52 -3.50 3.58 4.96
C LEU A 52 -4.18 3.34 6.31
N SER A 53 -4.84 4.37 6.82
CA SER A 53 -5.38 4.35 8.17
C SER A 53 -6.59 3.43 8.27
N GLY A 54 -6.60 2.55 9.27
CA GLY A 54 -7.65 1.56 9.48
C GLY A 54 -7.69 0.42 8.45
N VAL A 55 -6.70 0.35 7.55
CA VAL A 55 -6.61 -0.71 6.53
C VAL A 55 -5.70 -1.82 7.04
N LEU A 56 -6.18 -3.06 6.95
CA LEU A 56 -5.37 -4.23 7.27
C LEU A 56 -4.47 -4.56 6.07
N ALA A 57 -3.17 -4.71 6.31
CA ALA A 57 -2.21 -5.12 5.29
C ALA A 57 -2.62 -6.43 4.61
N ALA A 58 -3.22 -7.36 5.37
CA ALA A 58 -3.72 -8.63 4.86
C ALA A 58 -5.00 -8.53 4.00
N SER A 59 -5.69 -7.37 4.02
CA SER A 59 -6.84 -7.12 3.14
C SER A 59 -6.46 -6.55 1.78
N LEU A 60 -5.21 -6.11 1.62
CA LEU A 60 -4.70 -5.59 0.37
C LEU A 60 -4.43 -6.72 -0.61
N ASN A 61 -4.64 -6.45 -1.89
CA ASN A 61 -4.38 -7.36 -3.00
C ASN A 61 -3.76 -6.62 -4.20
N ALA A 62 -3.36 -7.37 -5.22
CA ALA A 62 -2.64 -6.80 -6.37
C ALA A 62 -3.46 -5.75 -7.16
N ASN A 63 -4.80 -5.78 -7.12
CA ASN A 63 -5.64 -4.82 -7.85
C ASN A 63 -5.71 -3.45 -7.17
N ASP A 64 -5.32 -3.38 -5.89
CA ASP A 64 -5.31 -2.13 -5.12
C ASP A 64 -4.12 -1.23 -5.51
N PHE A 65 -3.24 -1.70 -6.40
CA PHE A 65 -1.99 -1.05 -6.77
C PHE A 65 -1.77 -1.00 -8.28
N LEU A 66 -1.19 0.10 -8.74
CA LEU A 66 -0.58 0.23 -10.06
C LEU A 66 0.94 0.26 -9.89
N PHE A 67 1.66 -0.58 -10.64
CA PHE A 67 3.13 -0.69 -10.61
C PHE A 67 3.74 -0.32 -11.96
#